data_AF-A0A847YBU8-F1
#
_entry.id   AF-A0A847YBU8-F1
#
_cell.length_a   1.000
_cell.length_b   1.000
_cell.length_c   1.000
_cell.angle_alpha   90.00
_cell.angle_beta   90.00
_cell.angle_gamma   90.00
#
_symmetry.space_group_name_H-M   'P 1'
#
loop_
_entity.id
_entity.type
_entity.pdbx_description
1 polymer ?
#
loop_
_entity_poly.entity_id
_entity_poly.type
_entity_poly.pdbx_seq_one_letter_code
_entity_poly.pdbx_strand_id
1 'polypeptide(L)'
;MASLINRPGGERRLQFVGHDGKRKTLRLGKLNRKAAESIRGHVEGLLEARRIGQPVRAETHVWLESIGQGLRAKLIRYGLIDGKPAVALSEAVEAYLKRKATSIKPGSL
;
A
#
# COMPACT_ATOMS: atom_id res chain seq x y z
N MET A 1 7.96 7.19 13.47
CA MET A 1 8.60 5.96 13.95
C MET A 1 7.59 4.82 13.91
N ALA A 2 7.99 3.63 13.47
CA ALA A 2 7.11 2.46 13.39
C ALA A 2 7.61 1.40 14.38
N SER A 3 6.72 0.80 15.15
CA SER A 3 7.04 -0.26 16.12
C SER A 3 6.59 -1.62 15.61
N LEU A 4 7.47 -2.61 15.71
CA LEU A 4 7.17 -4.00 15.36
C LEU A 4 6.59 -4.73 16.57
N ILE A 5 5.37 -5.24 16.42
CA ILE A 5 4.66 -6.00 17.45
C ILE A 5 4.62 -7.47 17.04
N ASN A 6 5.17 -8.32 17.91
CA ASN A 6 5.09 -9.78 17.78
C ASN A 6 3.80 -10.28 18.43
N ARG A 7 3.08 -11.16 17.74
CA ARG A 7 1.88 -11.84 18.26
C ARG A 7 2.12 -13.35 18.36
N PRO A 8 1.40 -14.05 19.25
CA PRO A 8 1.43 -15.51 19.31
C PRO A 8 1.11 -16.13 17.94
N GLY A 9 1.76 -17.24 17.59
CA GLY A 9 1.53 -17.92 16.30
C GLY A 9 2.30 -17.36 15.10
N GLY A 10 3.34 -16.54 15.35
CA GLY A 10 4.24 -16.01 14.29
C GLY A 10 3.66 -14.84 13.50
N GLU A 11 2.49 -14.34 13.90
CA GLU A 11 1.90 -13.13 13.36
C GLU A 11 2.71 -11.89 13.74
N ARG A 12 2.89 -10.98 12.78
CA ARG A 12 3.52 -9.68 13.02
C ARG A 12 2.65 -8.53 12.57
N ARG A 13 2.74 -7.45 13.34
CA ARG A 13 2.01 -6.21 13.10
C ARG A 13 2.98 -5.04 13.23
N LEU A 14 2.80 -4.04 12.40
CA LEU A 14 3.57 -2.81 12.45
C LEU A 14 2.63 -1.69 12.90
N GLN A 15 2.96 -1.00 13.99
CA GLN A 15 2.20 0.13 14.48
C GLN A 15 2.94 1.43 14.23
N PHE A 16 2.29 2.42 13.65
CA PHE A 16 2.89 3.72 13.35
C PHE A 16 1.87 4.85 13.49
N VAL A 17 2.35 6.09 13.51
CA VAL A 17 1.50 7.28 13.43
C VAL A 17 1.47 7.73 11.98
N GLY A 18 0.27 7.83 11.40
CA GLY A 18 0.09 8.31 10.03
C GLY A 18 0.31 9.81 9.92
N HIS A 19 0.32 10.33 8.68
CA HIS A 19 0.39 11.77 8.43
C HIS A 19 -0.83 12.53 9.01
N ASP A 20 -1.93 11.82 9.25
CA ASP A 20 -3.15 12.32 9.87
C ASP A 20 -3.06 12.43 11.40
N GLY A 21 -1.89 12.16 11.98
CA GLY A 21 -1.66 12.15 13.42
C GLY A 21 -2.30 10.95 14.13
N LYS A 22 -2.99 10.06 13.40
CA LYS A 22 -3.68 8.90 13.99
C LYS A 22 -2.76 7.69 14.02
N ARG A 23 -2.84 6.93 15.11
CA ARG A 23 -2.12 5.66 15.26
C ARG A 23 -2.78 4.58 14.40
N LYS A 24 -2.04 4.05 13.43
CA LYS A 24 -2.45 3.02 12.48
C LYS A 24 -1.69 1.72 12.74
N THR A 25 -2.32 0.59 12.42
CA THR A 25 -1.72 -0.74 12.58
C THR A 25 -1.78 -1.51 11.25
N LEU A 26 -0.61 -1.74 10.65
CA LEU A 26 -0.44 -2.57 9.47
C LEU A 26 -0.27 -4.04 9.88
N ARG A 27 -1.22 -4.89 9.46
CA ARG A 27 -1.19 -6.33 9.71
C ARG A 27 -0.38 -7.01 8.60
N LEU A 28 0.81 -7.51 8.93
CA LEU A 28 1.69 -8.21 7.99
C LEU A 28 1.33 -9.70 7.87
N GLY A 29 0.76 -10.28 8.94
CA GLY A 29 0.44 -11.72 8.99
C GLY A 29 1.63 -12.54 9.45
N LYS A 30 1.66 -13.83 9.08
CA LYS A 30 2.79 -14.72 9.39
C LYS A 30 3.97 -14.40 8.47
N LEU A 31 5.13 -14.15 9.05
CA LEU A 31 6.35 -13.79 8.32
C LEU A 31 7.59 -14.33 9.08
N ASN A 32 8.82 -14.04 8.66
CA ASN A 32 10.01 -14.10 9.52
C ASN A 32 10.29 -12.72 10.15
N ARG A 33 10.99 -12.68 11.30
CA ARG A 33 11.36 -11.45 12.02
C ARG A 33 12.22 -10.55 11.15
N LYS A 34 13.25 -11.11 10.51
CA LYS A 34 14.16 -10.37 9.61
C LYS A 34 13.39 -9.66 8.48
N ALA A 35 12.46 -10.36 7.85
CA ALA A 35 11.62 -9.79 6.80
C ALA A 35 10.68 -8.69 7.36
N ALA A 36 10.16 -8.84 8.58
CA ALA A 36 9.34 -7.80 9.21
C ALA A 36 10.13 -6.55 9.58
N GLU A 37 11.38 -6.70 10.01
CA GLU A 37 12.30 -5.60 10.28
C GLU A 37 12.70 -4.87 8.99
N SER A 38 12.92 -5.59 7.90
CA SER A 38 13.14 -4.98 6.58
C SER A 38 11.92 -4.15 6.12
N ILE A 39 10.70 -4.71 6.23
CA ILE A 39 9.46 -3.97 5.91
C ILE A 39 9.31 -2.74 6.81
N ARG A 40 9.63 -2.86 8.10
CA ARG A 40 9.61 -1.73 9.03
C ARG A 40 10.51 -0.60 8.54
N GLY A 41 11.74 -0.89 8.12
CA GLY A 41 12.69 0.11 7.63
C GLY A 41 12.15 0.89 6.43
N HIS A 42 11.57 0.19 5.45
CA HIS A 42 10.93 0.84 4.30
C HIS A 42 9.73 1.71 4.71
N VAL A 43 8.88 1.22 5.62
CA VAL A 43 7.73 2.00 6.10
C VAL A 43 8.16 3.24 6.88
N GLU A 44 9.21 3.16 7.69
CA GLU A 44 9.78 4.33 8.37
C GLU A 44 10.34 5.34 7.37
N GLY A 45 11.05 4.88 6.33
CA GLY A 45 11.52 5.74 5.24
C GLY A 45 10.39 6.44 4.49
N LEU A 46 9.28 5.74 4.21
CA LEU A 46 8.09 6.34 3.60
C LEU A 46 7.44 7.40 4.49
N LEU A 47 7.32 7.12 5.79
CA LEU A 47 6.78 8.06 6.77
C LEU A 47 7.64 9.32 6.89
N GLU A 48 8.96 9.15 6.90
CA GLU A 48 9.90 10.26 6.96
C GLU A 48 9.88 11.11 5.70
N ALA A 49 9.94 10.47 4.51
CA ALA A 49 9.83 11.14 3.22
C ALA A 49 8.55 11.97 3.15
N ARG A 50 7.41 11.41 3.58
CA ARG A 50 6.12 12.13 3.60
C ARG A 50 6.08 13.27 4.61
N ARG A 51 6.73 13.12 5.77
CA ARG A 51 6.78 14.15 6.83
C ARG A 51 7.63 15.36 6.42
N ILE A 52 8.74 15.13 5.74
CA ILE A 52 9.72 16.17 5.37
C ILE A 52 9.48 16.68 3.94
N GLY A 53 8.63 16.00 3.15
CA GLY A 53 8.40 16.34 1.74
C GLY A 53 9.58 15.97 0.83
N GLN A 54 10.40 15.01 1.26
CA GLN A 54 11.55 14.52 0.49
C GLN A 54 11.14 13.37 -0.43
N PRO A 55 11.82 13.18 -1.58
CA PRO A 55 11.60 12.03 -2.43
C PRO A 55 11.93 10.73 -1.69
N VAL A 56 11.18 9.67 -2.00
CA VAL A 56 11.41 8.33 -1.44
C VAL A 56 12.72 7.77 -1.99
N ARG A 57 13.51 7.09 -1.14
CA ARG A 57 14.79 6.48 -1.55
C ARG A 57 14.59 5.46 -2.68
N ALA A 58 15.54 5.37 -3.61
CA ALA A 58 15.49 4.45 -4.75
C ALA A 58 15.25 2.99 -4.35
N GLU A 59 15.91 2.51 -3.29
CA GLU A 59 15.70 1.16 -2.73
C GLU A 59 14.25 0.91 -2.32
N THR A 60 13.58 1.94 -1.79
CA THR A 60 12.18 1.82 -1.38
C THR A 60 11.25 1.84 -2.59
N HIS A 61 11.61 2.53 -3.68
CA HIS A 61 10.91 2.41 -4.96
C HIS A 61 10.99 1.00 -5.53
N VAL A 62 12.19 0.41 -5.61
CA VAL A 62 12.39 -0.99 -6.06
C VAL A 62 11.61 -1.96 -5.17
N TRP A 63 11.64 -1.74 -3.85
CA TRP A 63 10.86 -2.53 -2.92
C TRP A 63 9.35 -2.43 -3.21
N LEU A 64 8.82 -1.23 -3.45
CA LEU A 64 7.41 -1.00 -3.78
C LEU A 64 6.96 -1.70 -5.07
N GLU A 65 7.87 -1.95 -6.01
CA GLU A 65 7.61 -2.74 -7.22
C GLU A 65 7.60 -4.24 -6.95
N SER A 66 8.45 -4.71 -6.01
CA SER A 66 8.55 -6.13 -5.66
C SER A 66 7.46 -6.63 -4.70
N ILE A 67 6.80 -5.74 -3.95
CA ILE A 67 5.79 -6.16 -2.97
C ILE A 67 4.50 -6.66 -3.62
N GLY A 68 3.91 -7.69 -3.01
CA GLY A 68 2.60 -8.21 -3.42
C GLY A 68 1.48 -7.17 -3.30
N GLN A 69 0.46 -7.30 -4.17
CA GLN A 69 -0.67 -6.37 -4.26
C GLN A 69 -1.39 -6.12 -2.92
N GLY A 70 -1.51 -7.16 -2.08
CA GLY A 70 -2.17 -7.04 -0.78
C GLY A 70 -1.43 -6.13 0.21
N LEU A 71 -0.09 -6.11 0.18
CA LEU A 71 0.69 -5.17 1.00
C LEU A 71 0.60 -3.76 0.42
N ARG A 72 0.75 -3.63 -0.91
CA ARG A 72 0.64 -2.35 -1.61
C ARG A 72 -0.70 -1.66 -1.37
N ALA A 73 -1.81 -2.40 -1.44
CA ALA A 73 -3.14 -1.88 -1.16
C ALA A 73 -3.29 -1.36 0.28
N LYS A 74 -2.67 -2.03 1.26
CA LYS A 74 -2.65 -1.55 2.65
C LYS A 74 -1.83 -0.26 2.78
N LEU A 75 -0.70 -0.14 2.10
CA LEU A 75 0.11 1.08 2.12
C LEU A 75 -0.65 2.27 1.53
N ILE A 76 -1.35 2.08 0.41
CA ILE A 76 -2.26 3.09 -0.19
C ILE A 76 -3.37 3.45 0.78
N ARG A 77 -4.05 2.46 1.36
CA ARG A 77 -5.16 2.67 2.31
C ARG A 77 -4.72 3.51 3.52
N TYR A 78 -3.47 3.36 3.96
CA TYR A 78 -2.94 4.12 5.07
C TYR A 78 -2.34 5.48 4.68
N GLY A 79 -2.34 5.82 3.39
CA GLY A 79 -1.81 7.08 2.86
C GLY A 79 -0.29 7.18 2.88
N LEU A 80 0.41 6.03 2.86
CA LEU A 80 1.88 5.98 2.86
C LEU A 80 2.47 6.14 1.46
N ILE A 81 1.71 5.76 0.44
CA ILE A 81 2.07 5.92 -0.96
C ILE A 81 0.88 6.50 -1.71
N ASP A 82 1.17 7.37 -2.67
CA ASP A 82 0.17 7.88 -3.59
C ASP A 82 -0.07 6.83 -4.68
N GLY A 83 -1.32 6.42 -4.87
CA GLY A 83 -1.66 5.41 -5.87
C GLY A 83 -3.11 4.98 -5.79
N LYS A 84 -3.65 4.50 -6.91
CA LYS A 84 -4.95 3.83 -6.91
C LYS A 84 -4.77 2.42 -6.34
N PRO A 85 -5.63 1.97 -5.41
CA PRO A 85 -5.61 0.57 -4.98
C PRO A 85 -5.72 -0.31 -6.23
N ALA A 86 -5.06 -1.48 -6.20
CA ALA A 86 -5.21 -2.44 -7.28
C ALA A 86 -6.70 -2.80 -7.39
N VAL A 87 -7.30 -2.39 -8.50
CA VAL A 87 -8.72 -2.61 -8.80
C VAL A 87 -8.87 -4.04 -9.29
N ALA A 88 -9.96 -4.72 -8.92
CA ALA A 88 -10.24 -6.04 -9.46
C ALA A 88 -10.36 -5.97 -10.99
N LEU A 89 -9.88 -6.99 -11.71
CA LEU A 89 -9.95 -7.00 -13.18
C LEU A 89 -11.38 -6.77 -13.68
N SER A 90 -12.37 -7.36 -13.01
CA SER A 90 -13.79 -7.16 -13.29
C SER A 90 -14.20 -5.69 -13.20
N GLU A 91 -13.84 -5.02 -12.11
CA GLU A 91 -14.15 -3.60 -11.88
C GLU A 91 -13.42 -2.69 -12.90
N ALA A 92 -12.22 -3.06 -13.33
CA ALA A 92 -11.50 -2.37 -14.41
C ALA A 92 -12.18 -2.55 -15.77
N VAL A 93 -12.67 -3.76 -16.08
CA VAL A 93 -13.41 -4.04 -17.32
C VAL A 93 -14.75 -3.32 -17.34
N GLU A 94 -15.50 -3.32 -16.22
CA GLU A 94 -16.76 -2.58 -16.11
C GLU A 94 -16.56 -1.07 -16.27
N ALA A 95 -15.52 -0.50 -15.66
CA ALA A 95 -15.18 0.91 -15.83
C ALA A 95 -14.82 1.23 -17.30
N TYR A 96 -14.12 0.32 -17.99
CA TYR A 96 -13.80 0.46 -19.40
C TYR A 96 -15.05 0.42 -20.28
N LEU A 97 -15.95 -0.55 -20.04
CA LEU A 97 -17.20 -0.70 -20.78
C LEU A 97 -18.14 0.50 -20.56
N LYS A 98 -18.29 0.99 -19.32
CA LYS A 98 -19.06 2.21 -19.03
C LYS A 98 -18.51 3.43 -19.75
N ARG A 99 -17.19 3.62 -19.74
CA ARG A 99 -16.53 4.72 -20.47
C ARG A 99 -16.76 4.61 -21.98
N LYS A 100 -16.76 3.39 -22.54
CA LYS A 100 -17.03 3.17 -23.95
C LYS A 100 -18.51 3.36 -24.29
N ALA A 101 -19.45 2.92 -23.46
CA ALA A 101 -20.89 3.06 -23.66
C ALA A 101 -21.32 4.53 -23.86
N THR A 102 -20.70 5.47 -23.15
CA THR A 102 -20.93 6.93 -23.34
C THR A 102 -20.42 7.45 -24.69
N SER A 103 -19.51 6.73 -25.34
CA SER A 103 -18.87 7.10 -26.60
C SER A 103 -19.43 6.37 -27.83
N ILE A 104 -20.39 5.46 -27.66
CA ILE A 104 -21.00 4.72 -28.79
C ILE A 104 -22.23 5.50 -29.25
N LYS A 105 -22.31 5.82 -30.55
CA LYS A 105 -23.52 6.39 -31.14
C LYS A 105 -24.68 5.40 -30.97
N PRO A 106 -25.91 5.86 -30.64
CA PRO A 106 -27.05 4.98 -30.43
C PRO A 106 -27.42 4.32 -31.77
N GLY A 107 -27.03 3.06 -31.96
CA GLY A 107 -27.32 2.31 -33.19
C GLY A 107 -26.33 1.20 -33.58
N SER A 108 -25.46 0.74 -32.68
CA SER A 108 -24.55 -0.38 -32.98
C SER A 108 -24.41 -1.36 -31.81
N LEU A 109 -25.55 -1.76 -31.25
CA LEU A 109 -25.67 -3.00 -30.48
C LEU A 109 -26.58 -3.96 -31.25
#